data_AF-A0A846V1V8-F1
#
_entry.id   AF-A0A846V1V8-F1
#
_cell.length_a   1.000
_cell.length_b   1.000
_cell.length_c   1.000
_cell.angle_alpha   90.00
_cell.angle_beta   90.00
_cell.angle_gamma   90.00
#
_symmetry.space_group_name_H-M   'P 1'
#
loop_
_entity.id
_entity.type
_entity.pdbx_description
1 polymer ?
#
loop_
_entity_poly.entity_id
_entity_poly.type
_entity_poly.pdbx_seq_one_letter_code
_entity_poly.pdbx_strand_id
1 'polypeptide(L)' 'MSVSLEQRLTELEVRLTFLDDTVNALVATETEQAQRILKLEQILRDLRDELLALRSSQSHDPHSEPPPPHY' A
#
# COMPACT_ATOMS: atom_id res chain seq x y z
N MET A 1 -31.20 -43.03 -7.97
CA MET A 1 -30.55 -42.73 -6.69
C MET A 1 -30.62 -41.23 -6.46
N SER A 2 -31.76 -40.73 -5.99
CA SER A 2 -31.92 -39.34 -5.58
C SER A 2 -31.34 -39.19 -4.18
N VAL A 3 -30.17 -38.56 -4.07
CA VAL A 3 -29.62 -38.06 -2.80
C VAL A 3 -30.76 -37.35 -2.06
N SER A 4 -30.98 -37.68 -0.78
CA SER A 4 -32.10 -37.06 -0.03
C SER A 4 -31.87 -35.55 0.05
N LEU A 5 -32.95 -34.77 0.11
CA LEU A 5 -32.86 -33.32 0.21
C LEU A 5 -31.97 -32.89 1.40
N GLU A 6 -32.06 -33.62 2.51
CA GLU A 6 -31.24 -33.43 3.71
C GLU A 6 -29.75 -33.60 3.44
N GLN A 7 -29.34 -34.65 2.69
CA GLN A 7 -27.94 -34.85 2.33
C GLN A 7 -27.38 -33.71 1.48
N ARG A 8 -28.18 -33.19 0.54
CA ARG A 8 -27.81 -32.00 -0.26
C ARG A 8 -27.70 -30.74 0.60
N LEU A 9 -28.61 -30.57 1.56
CA LEU A 9 -28.57 -29.45 2.49
C LEU A 9 -27.27 -29.48 3.31
N THR A 10 -26.94 -30.63 3.91
CA THR A 10 -25.71 -30.80 4.68
C THR A 10 -24.46 -30.53 3.84
N GLU A 11 -24.44 -30.99 2.58
CA GLU A 11 -23.31 -30.70 1.69
C GLU A 11 -23.19 -29.20 1.37
N LEU A 12 -24.31 -28.50 1.17
CA LEU A 12 -24.32 -27.05 0.96
C LEU A 12 -23.88 -26.28 2.20
N GLU A 13 -24.29 -26.69 3.40
CA GLU A 13 -23.86 -26.09 4.66
C GLU A 13 -22.35 -26.20 4.84
N VAL A 14 -21.77 -27.38 4.57
CA VAL A 14 -20.32 -27.57 4.64
C VAL A 14 -19.62 -26.66 3.63
N ARG A 15 -20.08 -26.62 2.37
CA ARG A 15 -19.50 -25.75 1.34
C ARG A 15 -19.61 -24.28 1.71
N LEU A 16 -20.71 -23.85 2.32
CA LEU A 16 -20.92 -22.47 2.75
C LEU A 16 -19.91 -22.08 3.83
N THR A 17 -19.70 -22.92 4.84
CA THR A 17 -18.69 -22.68 5.87
C THR A 17 -17.28 -22.51 5.26
N PHE A 18 -16.90 -23.37 4.29
CA PHE A 18 -15.63 -23.22 3.59
C PHE A 18 -15.52 -21.91 2.79
N LEU A 19 -16.62 -21.47 2.17
CA LEU A 19 -16.64 -20.20 1.45
C LEU A 19 -16.51 -19.01 2.40
N ASP A 20 -17.18 -19.05 3.55
CA ASP A 20 -17.07 -18.01 4.58
C ASP A 20 -15.63 -17.90 5.09
N ASP A 21 -14.98 -19.03 5.39
CA ASP A 21 -13.57 -19.07 5.79
C ASP A 21 -12.65 -18.49 4.70
N THR A 22 -12.92 -18.84 3.44
CA THR A 22 -12.14 -18.35 2.28
C THR A 22 -12.30 -16.83 2.11
N VAL A 23 -13.51 -16.30 2.25
CA VAL A 23 -13.79 -14.87 2.17
C VAL A 23 -13.08 -14.13 3.30
N ASN A 24 -13.13 -14.65 4.53
CA ASN A 24 -12.44 -14.05 5.66
C ASN A 24 -10.91 -13.99 5.45
N ALA A 25 -10.32 -15.07 4.91
CA ALA A 25 -8.90 -15.10 4.57
C ALA A 25 -8.54 -14.09 3.47
N LEU A 26 -9.41 -13.91 2.47
CA LEU A 26 -9.22 -12.93 1.40
C LEU A 26 -9.25 -11.50 1.94
N VAL A 27 -10.24 -11.16 2.79
CA VAL A 27 -10.33 -9.84 3.43
C VAL A 27 -9.09 -9.55 4.27
N ALA A 28 -8.63 -10.52 5.07
CA ALA A 28 -7.40 -10.35 5.85
C ALA A 28 -6.19 -10.04 4.94
N THR A 29 -6.05 -10.76 3.83
CA THR A 29 -4.97 -10.55 2.86
C THR A 29 -5.07 -9.17 2.19
N GLU A 30 -6.28 -8.75 1.79
CA GLU A 30 -6.52 -7.44 1.20
C GLU A 30 -6.14 -6.30 2.16
N THR A 31 -6.50 -6.42 3.44
CA THR A 31 -6.16 -5.40 4.44
C THR A 31 -4.65 -5.29 4.64
N GLU A 32 -3.91 -6.40 4.67
CA GLU A 32 -2.45 -6.39 4.76
C GLU A 32 -1.82 -5.74 3.53
N GLN A 33 -2.31 -6.06 2.34
CA GLN A 33 -1.84 -5.47 1.09
C GLN A 33 -2.09 -3.97 1.03
N ALA A 34 -3.28 -3.51 1.44
CA ALA A 34 -3.61 -2.09 1.49
C ALA A 34 -2.66 -1.32 2.43
N GLN A 35 -2.38 -1.87 3.62
CA GLN A 35 -1.42 -1.28 4.55
C GLN A 35 0.00 -1.21 3.95
N ARG A 36 0.43 -2.26 3.25
CA ARG A 36 1.74 -2.30 2.58
C ARG A 36 1.84 -1.26 1.47
N ILE A 37 0.78 -1.08 0.67
CA ILE A 37 0.72 -0.04 -0.37
C ILE A 37 0.84 1.35 0.26
N LEU A 38 0.06 1.66 1.30
CA LEU A 38 0.14 2.95 1.98
C LEU A 38 1.55 3.24 2.52
N LYS A 39 2.22 2.23 3.06
CA LYS A 39 3.61 2.35 3.51
C LYS A 39 4.58 2.64 2.36
N LEU A 40 4.44 1.94 1.23
CA LEU A 40 5.26 2.16 0.05
C LEU A 40 5.05 3.55 -0.53
N GLU A 41 3.80 4.02 -0.61
CA GLU A 41 3.49 5.37 -1.05
C GLU A 41 4.12 6.43 -0.15
N GLN A 42 4.13 6.21 1.17
CA GLN A 42 4.80 7.11 2.11
C GLN A 42 6.31 7.17 1.84
N ILE A 43 6.96 6.01 1.71
CA ILE A 43 8.40 5.93 1.41
C ILE A 43 8.73 6.65 0.09
N LEU A 44 7.89 6.51 -0.94
CA LEU A 44 8.09 7.18 -2.22
C LEU A 44 7.95 8.71 -2.11
N ARG A 45 7.00 9.19 -1.29
CA ARG A 45 6.87 10.64 -1.00
C ARG A 45 8.10 11.16 -0.29
N ASP A 46 8.56 10.46 0.75
CA ASP A 46 9.73 10.87 1.53
C ASP A 46 11.00 10.91 0.65
N LEU A 47 11.20 9.89 -0.20
CA LEU A 47 12.32 9.85 -1.15
C LEU A 47 12.27 11.00 -2.15
N ARG A 48 11.08 11.31 -2.69
CA ARG A 48 10.91 12.45 -3.62
C ARG A 48 11.29 13.76 -2.93
N ASP A 49 10.85 13.95 -1.70
CA ASP A 49 11.11 15.17 -0.94
C ASP A 49 12.60 15.30 -0.60
N GLU A 50 13.28 14.20 -0.28
CA GLU A 50 14.74 14.15 -0.13
C GLU A 50 15.49 14.53 -1.42
N LEU A 51 15.07 13.99 -2.57
CA LEU A 51 15.65 14.35 -3.87
C LEU A 51 15.47 15.84 -4.22
N LEU A 52 14.31 16.42 -3.87
CA LEU A 52 14.07 17.86 -4.05
C LEU A 52 14.98 18.70 -3.14
N ALA A 53 15.19 18.26 -1.90
CA ALA A 53 16.11 18.93 -0.97
C ALA A 53 17.56 18.90 -1.49
N LEU A 54 18.03 17.75 -1.99
CA LEU A 54 19.36 17.60 -2.57
C LEU A 54 19.57 18.43 -3.84
N ARG A 55 18.53 18.62 -4.65
CA ARG A 55 18.60 19.52 -5.82
C ARG A 55 18.69 20.97 -5.39
N SER A 56 17.93 21.36 -4.37
CA SER A 56 17.91 22.73 -3.87
C SER A 56 19.25 23.10 -3.22
N SER A 57 19.87 22.19 -2.47
CA SER A 57 21.18 22.42 -1.86
C SER A 57 22.31 22.58 -2.88
N GLN A 58 22.28 21.86 -4.01
CA GLN A 58 23.27 22.01 -5.08
C GLN A 58 23.11 23.31 -5.90
N SER A 59 21.94 23.95 -5.88
CA SER A 59 21.67 25.17 -6.65
C SER A 59 22.15 26.48 -6.00
N HIS A 60 22.50 26.45 -4.71
CA HIS A 60 22.89 27.62 -3.92
C HIS A 60 24.41 27.81 -3.84
N ASP A 61 25.16 27.72 -4.96
CA ASP A 61 26.60 27.99 -4.93
C ASP A 61 26.88 29.46 -4.49
N PRO A 62 27.39 29.69 -3.26
CA PRO A 62 27.58 31.04 -2.70
C PRO A 62 28.73 31.79 -3.39
N HIS A 63 29.51 31.14 -4.27
CA HIS A 63 30.51 31.80 -5.10
C HIS A 63 29.92 32.61 -6.27
N SER A 64 28.59 32.55 -6.46
CA SER A 64 27.89 33.29 -7.53
C SER A 64 27.38 34.67 -7.10
N GLU A 65 27.63 35.11 -5.86
CA GLU A 65 27.25 36.46 -5.42
C GLU A 65 28.26 37.50 -5.89
N PRO A 66 27.83 38.56 -6.60
CA PRO A 66 28.71 39.67 -6.95
C PRO A 66 29.20 40.36 -5.67
N PRO A 67 30.49 40.76 -5.61
CA PRO A 67 31.08 41.36 -4.41
C PRO A 67 30.31 42.62 -3.97
N PRO A 68 30.22 42.90 -2.66
CA PRO A 68 29.44 44.02 -2.15
C PRO A 68 29.92 45.35 -2.74
N PRO A 69 29.00 46.28 -3.09
CA PRO A 69 29.38 47.61 -3.54
C PRO A 69 30.11 48.36 -2.42
N HIS A 70 31.31 48.86 -2.73
CA HIS A 70 32.06 49.76 -1.85
C HIS A 70 31.42 51.16 -1.92
N TYR A 71 30.71 51.54 -0.85
CA TYR A 71 30.22 52.92 -0.62
C TYR A 71 31.24 53.74 0.14
#